data_AF-A0A533I1B6-F1
#
_entry.id   AF-A0A533I1B6-F1
#
_cell.length_a   1.000
_cell.length_b   1.000
_cell.length_c   1.000
_cell.angle_alpha   90.00
_cell.angle_beta   90.00
_cell.angle_gamma   90.00
#
_symmetry.space_group_name_H-M   'P 1'
#
loop_
_entity.id
_entity.type
_entity.pdbx_description
1 polymer ?
#
loop_
_entity_poly.entity_id
_entity_poly.type
_entity_poly.pdbx_seq_one_letter_code
_entity_poly.pdbx_strand_id
1 'polypeptide(L)'
;MSIIVLLAYWYTYSKWYILGSWFITYILNIAFKKLWLSPLLINALALGVLFIGIYYKLIVGQEVGASVLNVYMPIVFSSIIMNLLVFITRKIKLKIKN
;
A
#
# COMPACT_ATOMS: atom_id res chain seq x y z
N MET A 1 -4.44 -20.14 -4.82
CA MET A 1 -4.60 -19.58 -3.45
C MET A 1 -5.92 -18.83 -3.41
N SER A 2 -6.80 -19.06 -2.43
CA SER A 2 -7.99 -18.20 -2.28
C SER A 2 -7.60 -16.81 -1.79
N ILE A 3 -8.43 -15.81 -2.05
CA ILE A 3 -8.16 -14.42 -1.62
C ILE A 3 -8.02 -14.32 -0.09
N ILE A 4 -8.80 -15.10 0.66
CA ILE A 4 -8.76 -15.14 2.12
C ILE A 4 -7.42 -15.69 2.60
N VAL A 5 -6.92 -16.76 1.98
CA VAL A 5 -5.62 -17.34 2.33
C VAL A 5 -4.48 -16.39 1.98
N LEU A 6 -4.57 -15.66 0.86
CA LEU A 6 -3.60 -14.62 0.50
C LEU A 6 -3.57 -13.47 1.53
N LEU A 7 -4.74 -13.01 1.96
CA LEU A 7 -4.85 -11.96 2.99
C LEU A 7 -4.31 -12.43 4.33
N ALA A 8 -4.59 -13.67 4.75
CA ALA A 8 -4.04 -14.25 5.97
C ALA A 8 -2.50 -14.39 5.90
N TYR A 9 -2.00 -14.76 4.72
CA TYR A 9 -0.57 -14.83 4.45
C TYR A 9 0.09 -13.44 4.56
N TRP A 10 -0.45 -12.42 3.91
CA TRP A 10 0.05 -11.04 4.03
C TRP A 10 -0.08 -10.49 5.43
N TYR A 11 -1.17 -10.82 6.12
CA TYR A 11 -1.30 -10.52 7.54
C TYR A 11 -0.21 -11.20 8.35
N THR A 12 0.34 -12.34 7.95
CA THR A 12 1.41 -13.00 8.72
C THR A 12 2.79 -12.43 8.40
N TYR A 13 3.11 -12.28 7.11
CA TYR A 13 4.47 -11.98 6.65
C TYR A 13 4.71 -10.53 6.23
N SER A 14 3.64 -9.75 6.01
CA SER A 14 3.72 -8.39 5.44
C SER A 14 3.18 -7.31 6.39
N LYS A 15 2.97 -7.62 7.67
CA LYS A 15 2.38 -6.72 8.69
C LYS A 15 3.01 -5.32 8.68
N TRP A 16 4.33 -5.26 8.72
CA TRP A 16 5.06 -3.98 8.79
C TRP A 16 4.92 -3.15 7.53
N TYR A 17 4.92 -3.79 6.36
CA TYR A 17 4.72 -3.10 5.08
C TYR A 17 3.30 -2.53 4.95
N ILE A 18 2.29 -3.27 5.43
CA ILE A 18 0.90 -2.82 5.49
C ILE A 18 0.76 -1.60 6.42
N LEU A 19 1.32 -1.69 7.64
CA LEU A 19 1.27 -0.60 8.62
C LEU A 19 1.98 0.66 8.12
N GLY A 20 3.18 0.51 7.55
CA GLY A 20 3.92 1.62 6.96
C GLY A 20 3.17 2.27 5.80
N SER A 21 2.58 1.46 4.91
CA SER A 21 1.76 1.95 3.80
C SER A 21 0.53 2.72 4.28
N TRP A 22 -0.18 2.21 5.29
CA TRP A 22 -1.31 2.92 5.89
C TRP A 22 -0.91 4.27 6.46
N PHE A 23 0.17 4.31 7.23
CA PHE A 23 0.68 5.52 7.85
C PHE A 23 1.05 6.57 6.79
N ILE A 24 1.82 6.18 5.78
CA ILE A 24 2.22 7.08 4.69
C ILE A 24 1.00 7.54 3.88
N THR A 25 0.08 6.63 3.54
CA THR A 25 -1.16 6.97 2.80
C THR A 25 -1.97 8.03 3.53
N TYR A 26 -2.07 7.91 4.86
CA TYR A 26 -2.79 8.85 5.69
C TYR A 26 -2.14 10.24 5.67
N ILE A 27 -0.82 10.31 5.87
CA ILE A 27 -0.05 11.56 5.82
C ILE A 27 -0.20 12.24 4.45
N LEU A 28 -0.02 11.48 3.36
CA LEU A 28 -0.16 12.01 1.99
C LEU A 28 -1.57 12.57 1.75
N ASN A 29 -2.59 11.91 2.30
CA ASN A 29 -3.96 12.39 2.20
C ASN A 29 -4.22 13.70 2.95
N ILE A 30 -3.53 13.92 4.07
CA ILE A 30 -3.55 15.20 4.80
C ILE A 30 -2.84 16.28 3.98
N ALA A 31 -1.64 15.97 3.47
CA ALA A 31 -0.79 16.93 2.75
C ALA A 31 -1.41 17.39 1.42
N PHE A 32 -1.80 16.45 0.56
CA PHE A 32 -2.19 16.78 -0.82
C PHE A 32 -3.68 17.05 -0.99
N LYS A 33 -4.52 16.65 -0.02
CA LYS A 33 -6.00 16.72 -0.04
C LYS A 33 -6.69 16.01 -1.22
N LYS A 34 -5.96 15.58 -2.25
CA LYS A 34 -6.41 14.79 -3.42
C LYS A 34 -6.33 13.28 -3.12
N LEU A 35 -7.47 12.63 -3.01
CA LEU A 35 -7.56 11.20 -2.67
C LEU A 35 -6.88 10.28 -3.69
N TRP A 36 -6.91 10.60 -4.98
CA TRP A 36 -6.31 9.73 -6.00
C TRP A 36 -4.77 9.76 -5.98
N LEU A 37 -4.16 10.79 -5.40
CA LEU A 37 -2.73 11.02 -5.52
C LEU A 37 -1.93 10.14 -4.55
N SER A 38 -2.39 9.97 -3.31
CA SER A 38 -1.72 9.17 -2.28
C SER A 38 -1.41 7.73 -2.72
N PRO A 39 -2.39 6.92 -3.20
CA PRO A 39 -2.10 5.56 -3.65
C PRO A 39 -1.21 5.52 -4.90
N LEU A 40 -1.32 6.51 -5.79
CA LEU A 40 -0.47 6.60 -6.99
C LEU A 40 1.00 6.83 -6.63
N LEU A 41 1.27 7.76 -5.71
CA LEU A 41 2.63 8.04 -5.23
C LEU A 41 3.23 6.83 -4.51
N ILE A 42 2.46 6.14 -3.67
CA ILE A 42 2.92 4.95 -2.97
C ILE A 42 3.23 3.83 -3.97
N ASN A 43 2.37 3.64 -4.97
CA ASN A 43 2.61 2.66 -6.02
C ASN A 43 3.90 2.94 -6.79
N ALA A 44 4.11 4.20 -7.20
CA ALA A 44 5.31 4.61 -7.91
C ALA A 44 6.58 4.42 -7.06
N LEU A 45 6.52 4.79 -5.77
CA LEU A 45 7.65 4.64 -4.85
C LEU A 45 7.96 3.18 -4.56
N ALA A 46 6.95 2.34 -4.36
CA ALA A 46 7.12 0.90 -4.13
C ALA A 46 7.72 0.20 -5.36
N LEU A 47 7.26 0.54 -6.57
CA LEU A 47 7.90 0.08 -7.81
C LEU A 47 9.35 0.56 -7.89
N GLY A 48 9.60 1.83 -7.60
CA GLY A 48 10.96 2.40 -7.62
C GLY A 48 11.92 1.62 -6.72
N VAL A 49 11.53 1.35 -5.48
CA VAL A 49 12.33 0.55 -4.53
C VAL A 49 12.55 -0.87 -5.03
N LEU A 50 11.51 -1.52 -5.60
CA LEU A 50 11.63 -2.85 -6.17
C LEU A 50 12.63 -2.87 -7.34
N PHE A 51 12.51 -1.93 -8.28
CA PHE A 51 13.42 -1.81 -9.42
C PHE A 51 14.85 -1.52 -8.99
N ILE A 52 15.05 -0.64 -8.01
CA ILE A 52 16.36 -0.35 -7.42
C ILE A 52 16.95 -1.64 -6.81
N GLY A 53 16.18 -2.39 -6.03
CA GLY A 53 16.62 -3.64 -5.42
C GLY A 53 17.03 -4.70 -6.47
N ILE A 54 16.29 -4.80 -7.57
CA ILE A 54 16.63 -5.68 -8.70
C ILE A 54 17.91 -5.18 -9.40
N TYR A 55 18.00 -3.88 -9.68
CA TYR A 55 19.13 -3.28 -10.40
C TYR A 55 20.46 -3.50 -9.68
N TYR A 56 20.48 -3.31 -8.36
CA TYR A 56 21.66 -3.55 -7.52
C TYR A 56 21.87 -5.02 -7.14
N LYS A 57 21.08 -5.95 -7.72
CA LYS A 57 21.13 -7.40 -7.41
C LYS A 57 20.93 -7.72 -5.92
N LEU A 58 20.20 -6.86 -5.20
CA LEU A 58 19.75 -7.14 -3.83
C LEU A 58 18.59 -8.12 -3.79
N ILE A 59 17.88 -8.27 -4.92
CA ILE A 59 16.77 -9.22 -5.11
C ILE A 59 17.05 -9.95 -6.42
N VAL A 60 17.30 -11.27 -6.37
CA VAL A 60 17.70 -12.05 -7.57
C VAL A 60 16.85 -13.31 -7.74
N GLY A 61 16.55 -13.65 -9.00
CA GLY A 61 15.88 -14.90 -9.36
C GLY A 61 14.51 -15.05 -8.70
N GLN A 62 14.32 -16.12 -7.92
CA GLN A 62 13.04 -16.41 -7.26
C GLN A 62 12.65 -15.38 -6.19
N GLU A 63 13.62 -14.62 -5.66
CA GLU A 63 13.38 -13.56 -4.67
C GLU A 63 12.60 -12.38 -5.27
N VAL A 64 12.63 -12.20 -6.59
CA VAL A 64 11.87 -11.14 -7.27
C VAL A 64 10.37 -11.40 -7.12
N GLY A 65 9.95 -12.64 -7.39
CA GLY A 65 8.54 -13.04 -7.23
C GLY A 65 8.08 -12.92 -5.77
N ALA A 66 8.93 -13.35 -4.83
CA ALA A 66 8.66 -13.21 -3.41
C ALA A 66 8.54 -11.74 -2.98
N SER A 67 9.42 -10.86 -3.46
CA SER A 67 9.38 -9.42 -3.15
C SER A 67 8.14 -8.75 -3.72
N VAL A 68 7.72 -9.14 -4.93
CA VAL A 68 6.47 -8.66 -5.53
C VAL A 68 5.27 -9.08 -4.69
N LEU A 69 5.18 -10.37 -4.33
CA LEU A 69 4.03 -10.92 -3.62
C LEU A 69 3.98 -10.47 -2.15
N ASN A 70 5.12 -10.34 -1.49
CA ASN A 70 5.20 -10.18 -0.03
C ASN A 70 5.48 -8.74 0.41
N VAL A 71 5.97 -7.90 -0.50
CA VAL A 71 6.31 -6.50 -0.20
C VAL A 71 5.46 -5.56 -1.05
N TYR A 72 5.62 -5.61 -2.37
CA TYR A 72 4.98 -4.66 -3.27
C TYR A 72 3.44 -4.75 -3.24
N MET A 73 2.87 -5.94 -3.47
CA MET A 73 1.41 -6.12 -3.53
C MET A 73 0.71 -5.71 -2.21
N PRO A 74 1.19 -6.12 -1.02
CA PRO A 74 0.63 -5.67 0.26
C PRO A 74 0.67 -4.15 0.43
N ILE A 75 1.76 -3.50 0.05
CA ILE A 75 1.90 -2.04 0.14
C ILE A 75 0.85 -1.34 -0.72
N VAL A 76 0.75 -1.74 -1.99
CA VAL A 76 -0.19 -1.12 -2.93
C VAL A 76 -1.62 -1.38 -2.49
N PHE A 77 -1.96 -2.63 -2.19
CA PHE A 77 -3.29 -3.01 -1.74
C PHE A 77 -3.71 -2.25 -0.48
N SER A 78 -2.86 -2.23 0.53
CA SER A 78 -3.13 -1.51 1.79
C SER A 78 -3.29 -0.01 1.58
N SER A 79 -2.55 0.62 0.67
CA SER A 79 -2.71 2.04 0.34
C SER A 79 -4.08 2.34 -0.26
N ILE A 80 -4.60 1.46 -1.13
CA ILE A 80 -5.93 1.60 -1.72
C ILE A 80 -7.01 1.51 -0.64
N ILE A 81 -6.91 0.51 0.24
CA ILE A 81 -7.85 0.33 1.36
C ILE A 81 -7.82 1.55 2.29
N MET A 82 -6.64 2.03 2.67
CA MET A 82 -6.53 3.20 3.54
C MET A 82 -7.11 4.45 2.89
N ASN A 83 -6.87 4.63 1.59
CA ASN A 83 -7.43 5.74 0.84
C ASN A 83 -8.97 5.69 0.77
N LEU A 84 -9.54 4.48 0.64
CA LEU A 84 -10.98 4.27 0.71
C LEU A 84 -11.55 4.62 2.09
N LEU A 85 -10.86 4.24 3.17
CA LEU A 85 -11.23 4.62 4.54
C LEU A 85 -11.22 6.16 4.73
N VAL A 86 -10.19 6.84 4.22
CA VAL A 86 -10.12 8.30 4.24
C VAL A 86 -11.27 8.93 3.44
N PHE A 87 -11.65 8.35 2.30
CA PHE A 87 -12.81 8.82 1.54
C PHE A 87 -14.12 8.68 2.33
N ILE A 88 -14.37 7.50 2.90
CA ILE A 88 -15.58 7.20 3.67
C ILE A 88 -15.70 8.15 4.87
N THR A 89 -14.63 8.31 5.65
CA THR A 89 -14.60 9.21 6.81
C THR A 89 -14.87 10.67 6.43
N ARG A 90 -14.32 11.16 5.31
CA ARG A 90 -14.62 12.50 4.79
C ARG A 90 -16.10 12.65 4.42
N LYS A 91 -16.69 11.65 3.76
CA LYS A 91 -18.11 11.66 3.38
C LYS A 91 -19.03 11.66 4.60
N ILE A 92 -18.75 10.84 5.60
CA ILE A 92 -19.52 10.80 6.85
C ILE A 92 -19.46 12.15 7.57
N LYS A 93 -18.27 12.74 7.69
CA LYS A 93 -18.09 14.05 8.35
C LYS A 93 -18.86 15.17 7.64
N LEU A 94 -18.90 15.15 6.31
CA LEU A 94 -19.71 16.11 5.54
C LEU A 94 -21.21 15.92 5.78
N LYS A 95 -21.68 14.67 5.88
CA LYS A 95 -23.10 14.36 6.14
C LYS A 95 -23.55 14.76 7.55
N ILE A 96 -22.65 14.72 8.55
CA ILE A 96 -22.96 15.12 9.93
C ILE A 96 -22.97 16.65 10.09
N LYS A 97 -22.20 17.37 9.26
CA LYS A 97 -22.08 18.84 9.33
C LYS A 97 -23.23 19.57 8.60
N ASN A 98 -23.91 18.89 7.67
CA ASN A 98 -25.13 19.37 7.00
C ASN A 98 -26.37 18.92 7.77
#